data_AF-A0A660V7M7-F1
#
_entry.id   AF-A0A660V7M7-F1
#
_cell.length_a   1.000
_cell.length_b   1.000
_cell.length_c   1.000
_cell.angle_alpha   90.00
_cell.angle_beta   90.00
_cell.angle_gamma   90.00
#
_symmetry.space_group_name_H-M   'P 1'
#
loop_
_entity.id
_entity.type
_entity.pdbx_description
1 polymer ?
#
loop_
_entity_poly.entity_id
_entity_poly.type
_entity_poly.pdbx_seq_one_letter_code
_entity_poly.pdbx_strand_id
1 'polypeptide(L)' 'MESAGRAVATAAADMASSELAVAVVCGTGNNGGDGFVAARYLLNRGLPVQLFFVGRLE' A
#
# COMPACT_ATOMS: atom_id res chain seq x y z
N MET A 1 7.00 4.08 -10.65
CA MET A 1 6.17 4.06 -9.44
C MET A 1 4.78 3.48 -9.73
N GLU A 2 3.93 4.15 -10.51
CA GLU A 2 2.55 3.69 -10.80
C GLU A 2 2.40 2.21 -11.21
N SER A 3 3.25 1.72 -12.12
CA SER A 3 3.20 0.31 -12.54
C SER A 3 3.55 -0.66 -11.39
N ALA A 4 4.61 -0.34 -10.63
CA ALA A 4 5.09 -1.19 -9.54
C ALA A 4 4.10 -1.21 -8.37
N GLY A 5 3.64 -0.05 -7.90
CA GLY A 5 2.63 0.04 -6.85
C GLY A 5 1.31 -0.64 -7.23
N ARG A 6 0.87 -0.53 -8.51
CA ARG A 6 -0.32 -1.27 -8.98
C ARG A 6 -0.10 -2.78 -8.95
N ALA A 7 1.08 -3.27 -9.35
CA ALA A 7 1.40 -4.69 -9.29
C ALA A 7 1.39 -5.22 -7.85
N VAL A 8 1.98 -4.46 -6.92
CA VAL A 8 1.94 -4.76 -5.48
C VAL A 8 0.50 -4.78 -4.96
N ALA A 9 -0.33 -3.79 -5.31
CA ALA A 9 -1.74 -3.77 -4.91
C ALA A 9 -2.53 -4.96 -5.46
N THR A 10 -2.28 -5.40 -6.69
CA THR A 10 -2.92 -6.61 -7.23
C THR A 10 -2.54 -7.84 -6.42
N ALA A 11 -1.25 -8.09 -6.23
CA ALA A 11 -0.79 -9.24 -5.46
C ALA A 11 -1.32 -9.22 -4.02
N ALA A 12 -1.33 -8.05 -3.37
CA ALA A 12 -1.86 -7.92 -2.02
C ALA A 12 -3.38 -8.14 -1.95
N ALA A 13 -4.14 -7.65 -2.93
CA ALA A 13 -5.58 -7.86 -2.99
C ALA A 13 -5.94 -9.34 -3.18
N ASP A 14 -5.15 -10.07 -3.97
CA ASP A 14 -5.35 -11.52 -4.18
C ASP A 14 -5.08 -12.34 -2.90
N MET A 15 -4.29 -11.79 -1.97
CA MET A 15 -3.99 -12.41 -0.67
C MET A 15 -4.94 -11.96 0.46
N ALA A 16 -5.62 -10.82 0.31
CA ALA A 16 -6.37 -10.19 1.38
C ALA A 16 -7.79 -10.80 1.55
N SER A 17 -8.22 -10.95 2.80
CA SER A 17 -9.64 -11.14 3.13
C SER A 17 -10.34 -9.78 3.13
N SER A 18 -11.53 -9.68 2.54
CA SER A 18 -12.30 -8.43 2.51
C SER A 18 -12.74 -7.94 3.90
N GLU A 19 -12.66 -8.79 4.93
CA GLU A 19 -13.02 -8.45 6.31
C GLU A 19 -11.84 -7.88 7.12
N LEU A 20 -10.61 -7.97 6.60
CA LEU A 20 -9.40 -7.54 7.31
C LEU A 20 -8.74 -6.35 6.61
N ALA A 21 -8.21 -5.43 7.40
CA ALA A 21 -7.47 -4.30 6.87
C ALA A 21 -6.08 -4.73 6.35
N VAL A 22 -5.66 -4.15 5.22
CA VAL A 22 -4.29 -4.26 4.71
C VAL A 22 -3.42 -3.19 5.36
N ALA A 23 -2.39 -3.61 6.08
CA ALA A 23 -1.36 -2.71 6.61
C ALA A 23 -0.28 -2.46 5.54
N VAL A 24 -0.06 -1.20 5.17
CA VAL A 24 0.98 -0.79 4.22
C VAL A 24 2.03 0.02 4.97
N VAL A 25 3.25 -0.49 5.05
CA VAL A 25 4.37 0.14 5.77
C VAL A 25 5.37 0.71 4.77
N CYS A 26 5.46 2.03 4.71
CA CYS A 26 6.28 2.77 3.74
C CYS A 26 7.48 3.43 4.43
N GLY A 27 8.69 3.18 3.93
CA GLY A 27 9.88 3.95 4.29
C GLY A 27 9.99 5.26 3.49
N THR A 28 11.07 6.02 3.68
CA THR A 28 11.31 7.33 3.02
C THR A 28 11.78 7.24 1.56
N GLY A 29 12.14 6.04 1.08
CA GLY A 29 12.69 5.84 -0.27
C GLY A 29 11.63 5.58 -1.35
N ASN A 30 12.11 5.25 -2.56
CA ASN A 30 11.25 4.98 -3.72
C ASN A 30 10.23 3.85 -3.48
N ASN A 31 10.62 2.78 -2.78
CA ASN A 31 9.72 1.69 -2.41
C ASN A 31 8.59 2.17 -1.49
N GLY A 32 8.85 3.19 -0.67
CA GLY A 32 7.81 3.85 0.11
C GLY A 32 6.76 4.46 -0.79
N GLY A 33 7.19 5.20 -1.82
CA GLY A 33 6.30 5.75 -2.84
C GLY A 33 5.50 4.68 -3.59
N ASP A 34 6.11 3.53 -3.94
CA ASP A 34 5.38 2.39 -4.50
C ASP A 34 4.31 1.87 -3.53
N GLY A 35 4.61 1.83 -2.23
CA GLY A 35 3.65 1.47 -1.18
C GLY A 35 2.48 2.46 -1.07
N PHE A 36 2.72 3.77 -1.17
CA PHE A 36 1.63 4.77 -1.21
C PHE A 36 0.72 4.58 -2.42
N VAL A 37 1.31 4.31 -3.59
CA VAL A 37 0.54 3.96 -4.80
C VAL A 37 -0.27 2.68 -4.55
N ALA A 38 0.35 1.65 -3.97
CA ALA A 38 -0.33 0.40 -3.69
C ALA A 38 -1.52 0.59 -2.73
N ALA A 39 -1.34 1.35 -1.66
CA ALA A 39 -2.39 1.71 -0.71
C ALA A 39 -3.57 2.42 -1.39
N ARG A 40 -3.30 3.39 -2.28
CA ARG A 40 -4.34 4.06 -3.07
C ARG A 40 -5.14 3.08 -3.93
N TYR A 41 -4.46 2.16 -4.62
CA TYR A 41 -5.14 1.15 -5.44
C TYR A 41 -5.99 0.18 -4.61
N LEU A 42 -5.49 -0.24 -3.45
CA LEU A 42 -6.24 -1.11 -2.52
C LEU A 42 -7.48 -0.39 -1.97
N LEU A 43 -7.35 0.87 -1.55
CA LEU A 43 -8.47 1.71 -1.11
C LEU A 43 -9.53 1.87 -2.21
N ASN A 44 -9.10 2.14 -3.44
CA ASN A 44 -10.01 2.28 -4.59
C ASN A 44 -10.74 0.97 -4.94
N ARG A 45 -10.23 -0.18 -4.51
CA ARG A 45 -10.90 -1.48 -4.65
C ARG A 45 -11.88 -1.78 -3.50
N GLY A 46 -12.02 -0.85 -2.54
CA GLY A 46 -12.90 -1.00 -1.38
C GLY A 46 -12.31 -1.81 -0.24
N LEU A 47 -11.01 -2.14 -0.28
CA LEU A 47 -10.35 -2.80 0.84
C LEU A 47 -10.03 -1.80 1.94
N PRO A 48 -10.23 -2.15 3.23
CA PRO A 48 -9.78 -1.32 4.32
C PRO A 48 -8.25 -1.29 4.34
N VAL A 49 -7.65 -0.09 4.43
CA VAL A 49 -6.20 0.09 4.43
C VAL A 49 -5.77 0.96 5.60
N GLN A 50 -4.70 0.54 6.27
CA GLN A 50 -3.96 1.38 7.20
C GLN A 50 -2.55 1.61 6.66
N LEU A 51 -2.19 2.87 6.42
CA LEU A 51 -0.87 3.23 5.92
C LEU A 51 -0.02 3.79 7.06
N PHE A 52 1.18 3.25 7.22
CA PHE A 52 2.19 3.71 8.17
C PHE A 52 3.39 4.23 7.40
N PHE A 53 3.70 5.51 7.58
CA PHE A 53 4.94 6.08 7.07
C PHE A 53 6.00 6.07 8.17
N VAL A 54 7.12 5.39 7.91
CA VAL A 54 8.23 5.24 8.84
C VAL A 54 9.41 6.04 8.32
N GLY A 55 9.63 7.18 8.98
CA GLY A 55 10.72 8.09 8.66
C GLY A 55 11.09 8.92 9.88
N ARG A 56 12.24 9.58 9.82
CA ARG A 56 12.62 10.56 10.83
C ARG A 56 11.88 11.86 10.53
N LEU A 57 11.27 12.45 11.55
CA LEU A 57 10.95 13.87 11.51
C LEU A 57 12.28 14.60 11.68
N GLU A 58 12.77 15.21 10.60
CA GLU A 58 13.86 16.19 10.68
C GLU A 58 13.32 17.54 11.13
#